data_AF-A0A661ZVR7-F1
#
_entry.id   AF-A0A661ZVR7-F1
#
_cell.length_a   1.000
_cell.length_b   1.000
_cell.length_c   1.000
_cell.angle_alpha   90.00
_cell.angle_beta   90.00
_cell.angle_gamma   90.00
#
_symmetry.space_group_name_H-M   'P 1'
#
loop_
_entity.id
_entity.type
_entity.pdbx_description
1 polymer ?
#
loop_
_entity_poly.entity_id
_entity_poly.type
_entity_poly.pdbx_seq_one_letter_code
_entity_poly.pdbx_strand_id
1 'polypeptide(L)'
;MKLVKKTEVYKVHLILALFLLLMACEKEGYVAPEDQPVYFEYHYVNFAWGHQDHGWLIDSEGNIRRFEFPESYHAVTHGDYLSLEQLEHNLGQADSVIGDVDIKEFEKRVKWIQGASGGEITNIHMQGADMGLGVFACYKYNPMEEAYQFILLSADGDYQQYNRSPDAEKLVEWLKELV
;
A
#
# COMPACT_ATOMS: atom_id res chain seq x y z
N MET A 1 19.44 58.38 0.08
CA MET A 1 18.60 57.25 -0.35
C MET A 1 19.54 56.14 -0.84
N LYS A 2 19.83 55.12 -0.02
CA LYS A 2 20.86 54.10 -0.31
C LYS A 2 20.32 53.08 -1.33
N LEU A 3 20.85 53.09 -2.54
CA LEU A 3 20.73 51.98 -3.49
C LEU A 3 21.47 50.77 -2.90
N VAL A 4 20.75 49.92 -2.16
CA VAL A 4 21.22 48.55 -1.92
C VAL A 4 21.38 47.93 -3.31
N LYS A 5 22.62 47.56 -3.66
CA LYS A 5 22.99 47.04 -4.98
C LYS A 5 22.13 45.83 -5.30
N LYS A 6 21.20 45.94 -6.26
CA LYS A 6 20.29 44.88 -6.73
C LYS A 6 20.99 43.52 -6.88
N THR A 7 22.26 43.53 -7.31
CA THR A 7 23.14 42.35 -7.45
C THR A 7 23.39 41.57 -6.15
N GLU A 8 23.42 42.22 -4.98
CA GLU A 8 23.59 41.52 -3.70
C GLU A 8 22.32 40.80 -3.26
N VAL A 9 21.15 41.35 -3.60
CA VAL A 9 19.84 40.73 -3.31
C VAL A 9 19.65 39.44 -4.11
N TYR A 10 20.03 39.41 -5.40
CA TYR A 10 19.95 38.20 -6.22
C TYR A 10 20.89 37.08 -5.73
N LYS A 11 22.06 37.42 -5.20
CA LYS A 11 22.99 36.43 -4.61
C LYS A 11 22.41 35.79 -3.36
N VAL A 12 21.77 36.58 -2.48
CA VAL A 12 21.12 36.06 -1.27
C VAL A 12 19.97 35.12 -1.63
N HIS A 13 19.14 35.46 -2.62
CA HIS A 13 18.08 34.57 -3.09
C HIS A 13 18.60 33.28 -3.72
N LEU A 14 19.68 33.35 -4.50
CA LEU A 14 20.31 32.17 -5.11
C LEU A 14 20.89 31.24 -4.04
N ILE A 15 21.55 31.78 -3.02
CA ILE A 15 22.10 31.00 -1.89
C ILE A 15 20.97 30.37 -1.07
N LEU A 16 19.86 31.08 -0.85
CA LEU A 16 18.69 30.56 -0.14
C LEU A 16 18.01 29.42 -0.91
N ALA A 17 17.87 29.55 -2.23
CA ALA A 17 17.35 28.51 -3.10
C ALA A 17 18.26 27.27 -3.13
N LEU A 18 19.58 27.47 -3.11
CA LEU A 18 20.56 26.39 -3.05
C LEU A 18 20.51 25.66 -1.70
N PHE A 19 20.30 26.38 -0.59
CA PHE A 19 20.11 25.79 0.74
C PHE A 19 18.83 24.96 0.84
N LEU A 20 17.75 25.38 0.17
CA LEU A 20 16.49 24.63 0.13
C LEU A 20 16.62 23.31 -0.64
N LEU A 21 17.48 23.24 -1.66
CA LEU A 21 17.77 22.00 -2.40
C LEU A 21 18.55 20.98 -1.55
N LEU A 22 19.39 21.44 -0.62
CA LEU A 22 20.16 20.57 0.28
C LEU A 22 19.31 19.97 1.41
N MET A 23 18.11 20.51 1.64
CA MET A 23 17.14 20.02 2.64
C MET A 23 16.14 19.03 2.04
N ALA A 24 16.35 18.57 0.80
CA ALA A 24 15.59 17.46 0.23
C ALA A 24 15.92 16.18 1.02
N CYS A 25 15.17 15.94 2.09
CA CYS A 25 15.26 14.75 2.90
C CYS A 25 14.81 13.56 2.05
N GLU A 26 15.72 12.62 1.79
CA GLU A 26 15.36 11.36 1.16
C GLU A 26 14.46 10.61 2.14
N LYS A 27 13.22 10.35 1.75
CA LYS A 27 12.28 9.60 2.56
C LYS A 27 12.82 8.19 2.74
N GLU A 28 13.05 7.76 3.97
CA GLU A 28 13.42 6.37 4.25
C GLU A 28 12.32 5.44 3.73
N GLY A 29 12.70 4.54 2.83
CA GLY A 29 11.81 3.53 2.28
C GLY A 29 11.58 2.39 3.27
N TYR A 30 10.51 1.63 3.05
CA TYR A 30 10.32 0.38 3.79
C TYR A 30 11.41 -0.64 3.41
N VAL A 31 11.96 -1.30 4.42
CA VAL A 31 12.86 -2.45 4.28
C VAL A 31 12.18 -3.62 4.98
N ALA A 32 11.68 -4.56 4.20
CA ALA A 32 11.03 -5.75 4.71
C ALA A 32 12.05 -6.75 5.27
N PRO A 33 11.64 -7.61 6.22
CA PRO A 33 12.44 -8.77 6.57
C PRO A 33 12.50 -9.74 5.38
N GLU A 34 13.57 -10.55 5.30
CA GLU A 34 13.82 -11.46 4.16
C GLU A 34 12.71 -12.51 3.97
N ASP A 35 11.99 -12.84 5.04
CA ASP A 35 10.96 -13.87 5.10
C ASP A 35 9.52 -13.32 5.07
N GLN A 36 9.31 -12.03 4.77
CA GLN A 36 7.95 -11.51 4.62
C GLN A 36 7.23 -12.21 3.45
N PRO A 37 6.14 -12.97 3.71
CA PRO A 37 5.56 -13.83 2.68
C PRO A 37 4.67 -13.07 1.69
N VAL A 38 4.05 -11.96 2.12
CA VAL A 38 3.11 -11.17 1.31
C VAL A 38 3.36 -9.68 1.50
N TYR A 39 3.26 -8.92 0.42
CA TYR A 39 3.50 -7.47 0.42
C TYR A 39 2.25 -6.67 0.05
N PHE A 40 1.49 -7.17 -0.93
CA PHE A 40 0.32 -6.48 -1.47
C PHE A 40 -0.84 -7.45 -1.64
N GLU A 41 -2.04 -6.91 -1.58
CA GLU A 41 -3.26 -7.68 -1.67
C GLU A 41 -4.35 -6.90 -2.39
N TYR A 42 -5.14 -7.63 -3.18
CA TYR A 42 -6.51 -7.27 -3.52
C TYR A 42 -7.46 -8.35 -3.00
N HIS A 43 -8.52 -7.96 -2.30
CA HIS A 43 -9.56 -8.87 -1.81
C HIS A 43 -10.94 -8.31 -2.08
N TYR A 44 -11.80 -9.10 -2.72
CA TYR A 44 -13.20 -8.78 -2.96
C TYR A 44 -14.12 -9.74 -2.23
N VAL A 45 -15.06 -9.19 -1.47
CA VAL A 45 -16.12 -9.95 -0.79
C VAL A 45 -17.49 -9.37 -1.12
N ASN A 46 -18.44 -10.23 -1.48
CA ASN A 46 -19.85 -9.88 -1.62
C ASN A 46 -20.74 -11.03 -1.13
N PHE A 47 -21.81 -10.69 -0.44
CA PHE A 47 -22.83 -11.65 0.01
C PHE A 47 -24.18 -11.46 -0.69
N ALA A 48 -24.33 -10.40 -1.48
CA ALA A 48 -25.54 -10.15 -2.22
C ALA A 48 -25.61 -11.08 -3.45
N TRP A 49 -26.78 -11.69 -3.66
CA TRP A 49 -27.08 -12.53 -4.84
C TRP A 49 -26.18 -13.77 -5.02
N GLY A 50 -25.50 -14.18 -3.96
CA GLY A 50 -24.55 -15.29 -3.93
C GLY A 50 -23.28 -14.89 -3.17
N HIS A 51 -22.61 -15.86 -2.54
CA HIS A 51 -21.30 -15.58 -1.96
C HIS A 51 -20.29 -15.40 -3.07
N GLN A 52 -19.52 -14.31 -3.02
CA GLN A 52 -18.33 -14.09 -3.81
C GLN A 52 -17.22 -13.71 -2.83
N ASP A 53 -16.11 -14.43 -2.88
CA ASP A 53 -14.93 -14.17 -2.08
C ASP A 53 -13.73 -14.59 -2.93
N HIS A 54 -12.95 -13.62 -3.40
CA HIS A 54 -11.80 -13.89 -4.25
C HIS A 54 -10.84 -12.71 -4.23
N GLY A 55 -9.62 -12.96 -4.66
CA GLY A 55 -8.60 -11.93 -4.66
C GLY A 55 -7.27 -12.45 -5.17
N TRP A 56 -6.23 -11.65 -4.92
CA TRP A 56 -4.86 -12.03 -5.20
C TRP A 56 -3.90 -11.36 -4.23
N LEU A 57 -2.77 -12.03 -4.02
CA LEU A 57 -1.66 -11.62 -3.16
C LEU A 57 -0.40 -11.50 -4.00
N ILE A 58 0.49 -10.58 -3.66
CA ILE A 58 1.84 -10.52 -4.25
C ILE A 58 2.84 -11.00 -3.20
N ASP A 59 3.53 -12.10 -3.51
CA ASP A 59 4.50 -12.74 -2.61
C ASP A 59 5.89 -12.08 -2.67
N SER A 60 6.83 -12.59 -1.87
CA SER A 60 8.23 -12.12 -1.81
C SER A 60 9.02 -12.26 -3.12
N GLU A 61 8.57 -13.11 -4.03
CA GLU A 61 9.20 -13.34 -5.33
C GLU A 61 8.58 -12.47 -6.43
N GLY A 62 7.53 -11.70 -6.11
CA GLY A 62 6.78 -10.89 -7.06
C GLY A 62 5.71 -11.67 -7.81
N ASN A 63 5.39 -12.92 -7.42
CA ASN A 63 4.32 -13.69 -8.05
C ASN A 63 2.96 -13.15 -7.61
N ILE A 64 2.02 -13.01 -8.55
CA ILE A 64 0.62 -12.67 -8.28
C ILE A 64 -0.15 -13.99 -8.10
N ARG A 65 -0.52 -14.28 -6.86
CA ARG A 65 -1.17 -15.52 -6.44
C ARG A 65 -2.66 -15.29 -6.19
N ARG A 66 -3.50 -15.94 -6.98
CA ARG A 66 -4.97 -15.81 -6.90
C ARG A 66 -5.53 -16.82 -5.91
N PHE A 67 -6.59 -16.42 -5.23
CA PHE A 67 -7.45 -17.32 -4.46
C PHE A 67 -8.92 -17.09 -4.85
N GLU A 68 -9.72 -18.16 -4.76
CA GLU A 68 -11.18 -18.13 -4.90
C GLU A 68 -11.80 -18.94 -3.78
N PHE A 69 -12.78 -18.36 -3.09
CA PHE A 69 -13.51 -18.98 -1.97
C PHE A 69 -12.59 -19.60 -0.91
N PRO A 70 -11.72 -18.80 -0.27
CA PRO A 70 -10.79 -19.29 0.73
C PRO A 70 -11.56 -19.94 1.89
N GLU A 71 -11.08 -21.08 2.38
CA GLU A 71 -11.79 -21.84 3.41
C GLU A 71 -11.75 -21.15 4.77
N SER A 72 -10.65 -20.45 5.06
CA SER A 72 -10.41 -19.81 6.36
C SER A 72 -9.49 -18.60 6.27
N TYR A 73 -9.93 -17.55 5.56
CA TYR A 73 -9.14 -16.33 5.39
C TYR A 73 -9.08 -15.49 6.69
N HIS A 74 -7.87 -15.09 7.10
CA HIS A 74 -7.69 -14.15 8.20
C HIS A 74 -7.91 -12.72 7.73
N ALA A 75 -9.16 -12.27 7.79
CA ALA A 75 -9.55 -10.89 7.49
C ALA A 75 -9.20 -9.93 8.64
N VAL A 76 -8.62 -8.78 8.30
CA VAL A 76 -8.20 -7.73 9.24
C VAL A 76 -8.51 -6.34 8.65
N THR A 77 -8.50 -5.31 9.48
CA THR A 77 -8.76 -3.94 9.06
C THR A 77 -7.52 -3.05 9.20
N HIS A 78 -7.60 -1.81 8.73
CA HIS A 78 -6.47 -0.87 8.81
C HIS A 78 -5.91 -0.77 10.25
N GLY A 79 -4.62 -1.02 10.39
CA GLY A 79 -3.90 -0.90 11.66
C GLY A 79 -3.85 -2.17 12.50
N ASP A 80 -4.68 -3.17 12.17
CA ASP A 80 -4.61 -4.51 12.76
C ASP A 80 -3.34 -5.24 12.29
N TYR A 81 -3.01 -6.34 12.97
CA TYR A 81 -1.80 -7.12 12.71
C TYR A 81 -2.13 -8.59 12.43
N LEU A 82 -1.36 -9.19 11.52
CA LEU A 82 -1.31 -10.64 11.29
C LEU A 82 0.06 -11.18 11.71
N SER A 83 0.10 -12.31 12.40
CA SER A 83 1.36 -13.03 12.61
C SER A 83 1.91 -13.56 11.28
N LEU A 84 3.17 -14.00 11.28
CA LEU A 84 3.76 -14.70 10.14
C LEU A 84 2.91 -15.91 9.72
N GLU A 85 2.53 -16.76 10.67
CA GLU A 85 1.70 -17.95 10.42
C GLU A 85 0.35 -17.59 9.78
N GLN A 86 -0.30 -16.52 10.22
CA GLN A 86 -1.59 -16.10 9.66
C GLN A 86 -1.45 -15.55 8.23
N LEU A 87 -0.37 -14.80 7.96
CA LEU A 87 -0.12 -14.25 6.63
C LEU A 87 0.31 -15.34 5.64
N GLU A 88 1.13 -16.30 6.09
CA GLU A 88 1.45 -17.52 5.34
C GLU A 88 0.22 -18.40 5.10
N HIS A 89 -0.67 -18.51 6.09
CA HIS A 89 -1.93 -19.24 5.94
C HIS A 89 -2.82 -18.61 4.87
N ASN A 90 -2.97 -17.28 4.87
CA ASN A 90 -3.70 -16.55 3.82
C ASN A 90 -3.07 -16.80 2.45
N LEU A 91 -1.74 -16.74 2.35
CA LEU A 91 -1.01 -17.04 1.11
C LEU A 91 -1.25 -18.49 0.64
N GLY A 92 -1.32 -19.43 1.58
CA GLY A 92 -1.61 -20.85 1.33
C GLY A 92 -3.03 -21.12 0.84
N GLN A 93 -3.95 -20.15 0.93
CA GLN A 93 -5.28 -20.24 0.32
C GLN A 93 -5.25 -20.01 -1.20
N ALA A 94 -4.13 -19.51 -1.76
CA ALA A 94 -4.00 -19.32 -3.19
C ALA A 94 -3.86 -20.65 -3.94
N ASP A 95 -4.59 -20.78 -5.05
CA ASP A 95 -4.66 -22.00 -5.86
C ASP A 95 -3.87 -21.90 -7.18
N SER A 96 -3.49 -20.68 -7.56
CA SER A 96 -2.89 -20.41 -8.87
C SER A 96 -1.98 -19.18 -8.85
N VAL A 97 -0.97 -19.19 -9.72
CA VAL A 97 -0.16 -18.02 -10.07
C VAL A 97 -0.71 -17.47 -11.38
N ILE A 98 -1.15 -16.21 -11.38
CA ILE A 98 -1.82 -15.57 -12.51
C ILE A 98 -0.97 -14.52 -13.23
N GLY A 99 0.22 -14.24 -12.70
CA GLY A 99 1.18 -13.33 -13.28
C GLY A 99 2.36 -13.11 -12.35
N ASP A 100 3.27 -12.24 -12.76
CA ASP A 100 4.45 -11.84 -12.01
C ASP A 100 4.75 -10.35 -12.22
N VAL A 101 5.45 -9.77 -11.26
CA VAL A 101 5.99 -8.40 -11.32
C VAL A 101 7.50 -8.49 -11.46
N ASP A 102 8.08 -7.75 -12.41
CA ASP A 102 9.53 -7.61 -12.49
C ASP A 102 10.11 -7.19 -11.14
N ILE A 103 11.10 -7.94 -10.65
CA ILE A 103 11.61 -7.79 -9.29
C ILE A 103 12.11 -6.37 -8.98
N LYS A 104 12.67 -5.66 -9.97
CA LYS A 104 13.16 -4.28 -9.75
C LYS A 104 12.00 -3.31 -9.58
N GLU A 105 10.93 -3.52 -10.33
CA GLU A 105 9.71 -2.75 -10.18
C GLU A 105 9.03 -3.09 -8.85
N PHE A 106 8.94 -4.37 -8.50
CA PHE A 106 8.44 -4.83 -7.19
C PHE A 106 9.17 -4.15 -6.03
N GLU A 107 10.50 -4.24 -5.97
CA GLU A 107 11.33 -3.62 -4.93
C GLU A 107 11.11 -2.09 -4.84
N LYS A 108 10.92 -1.43 -5.99
CA LYS A 108 10.61 0.00 -6.04
C LYS A 108 9.26 0.32 -5.41
N ARG A 109 8.25 -0.54 -5.62
CA ARG A 109 6.90 -0.40 -5.03
C ARG A 109 6.88 -0.73 -3.55
N VAL A 110 7.64 -1.74 -3.11
CA VAL A 110 7.80 -2.09 -1.68
C VAL A 110 8.24 -0.89 -0.85
N LYS A 111 9.14 -0.05 -1.37
CA LYS A 111 9.60 1.17 -0.67
C LYS A 111 8.47 2.14 -0.31
N TRP A 112 7.37 2.15 -1.06
CA TRP A 112 6.21 3.03 -0.83
C TRP A 112 5.33 2.59 0.34
N ILE A 113 5.46 1.35 0.83
CA ILE A 113 4.71 0.84 1.98
C ILE A 113 4.94 1.72 3.21
N GLN A 114 6.18 2.16 3.47
CA GLN A 114 6.48 3.06 4.59
C GLN A 114 5.66 4.35 4.49
N GLY A 115 5.57 4.92 3.29
CA GLY A 115 4.80 6.11 3.04
C GLY A 115 3.29 5.92 3.16
N ALA A 116 2.77 4.80 2.66
CA ALA A 116 1.35 4.46 2.79
C ALA A 116 0.96 4.26 4.25
N SER A 117 1.83 3.62 5.05
CA SER A 117 1.55 3.32 6.47
C SER A 117 1.35 4.56 7.36
N GLY A 118 1.86 5.73 6.96
CA GLY A 118 1.67 6.98 7.68
C GLY A 118 0.49 7.83 7.22
N GLY A 119 -0.30 7.38 6.24
CA GLY A 119 -1.41 8.14 5.70
C GLY A 119 -2.69 8.04 6.54
N GLU A 120 -3.42 9.15 6.63
CA GLU A 120 -4.74 9.18 7.26
C GLU A 120 -5.76 8.49 6.37
N ILE A 121 -6.53 7.57 6.96
CA ILE A 121 -7.65 6.92 6.28
C ILE A 121 -8.87 7.84 6.34
N THR A 122 -9.55 8.02 5.22
CA THR A 122 -10.77 8.85 5.18
C THR A 122 -11.91 8.24 5.99
N ASN A 123 -12.89 9.07 6.32
CA ASN A 123 -14.18 8.58 6.75
C ASN A 123 -14.82 7.74 5.65
N ILE A 124 -15.60 6.75 6.06
CA ILE A 124 -16.43 5.92 5.19
C ILE A 124 -17.46 6.80 4.48
N HIS A 125 -17.57 6.65 3.17
CA HIS A 125 -18.61 7.27 2.35
C HIS A 125 -19.47 6.18 1.71
N MET A 126 -20.72 6.02 2.16
CA MET A 126 -21.67 5.08 1.55
C MET A 126 -21.95 5.50 0.11
N GLN A 127 -21.86 4.58 -0.84
CA GLN A 127 -22.08 4.88 -2.26
C GLN A 127 -22.98 3.88 -2.98
N GLY A 128 -23.08 2.66 -2.44
CA GLY A 128 -23.69 1.52 -3.11
C GLY A 128 -24.56 0.70 -2.17
N ALA A 129 -25.34 -0.18 -2.79
CA ALA A 129 -26.00 -1.27 -2.11
C ALA A 129 -25.78 -2.53 -2.95
N ASP A 130 -25.52 -3.65 -2.28
CA ASP A 130 -25.31 -4.96 -2.90
C ASP A 130 -24.11 -5.02 -3.87
N MET A 131 -23.16 -4.09 -3.75
CA MET A 131 -21.97 -4.01 -4.61
C MET A 131 -20.81 -4.87 -4.09
N GLY A 132 -20.89 -5.32 -2.84
CA GLY A 132 -19.78 -5.97 -2.15
C GLY A 132 -18.70 -4.95 -1.78
N LEU A 133 -17.48 -5.41 -1.53
CA LEU A 133 -16.35 -4.55 -1.20
C LEU A 133 -15.06 -5.12 -1.77
N GLY A 134 -14.41 -4.35 -2.63
CA GLY A 134 -13.04 -4.60 -3.09
C GLY A 134 -12.06 -3.75 -2.29
N VAL A 135 -11.03 -4.38 -1.74
CA VAL A 135 -10.01 -3.75 -0.90
C VAL A 135 -8.63 -3.97 -1.51
N PHE A 136 -7.88 -2.88 -1.68
CA PHE A 136 -6.44 -2.93 -1.93
C PHE A 136 -5.70 -2.62 -0.63
N ALA A 137 -4.69 -3.42 -0.31
CA ALA A 137 -3.90 -3.30 0.90
C ALA A 137 -2.41 -3.61 0.68
N CYS A 138 -1.60 -3.21 1.64
CA CYS A 138 -0.22 -3.67 1.77
C CYS A 138 0.14 -4.02 3.22
N TYR A 139 1.21 -4.79 3.38
CA TYR A 139 1.65 -5.29 4.67
C TYR A 139 2.99 -4.70 5.08
N LYS A 140 3.05 -4.24 6.34
CA LYS A 140 4.27 -3.67 6.93
C LYS A 140 4.63 -4.42 8.20
N TYR A 141 5.80 -5.05 8.22
CA TYR A 141 6.32 -5.69 9.42
C TYR A 141 6.59 -4.67 10.52
N ASN A 142 6.13 -4.99 11.72
CA ASN A 142 6.42 -4.25 12.94
C ASN A 142 7.26 -5.14 13.87
N PRO A 143 8.54 -4.82 14.10
CA PRO A 143 9.43 -5.65 14.91
C PRO A 143 9.08 -5.64 16.41
N MET A 144 8.29 -4.67 16.90
CA MET A 144 7.84 -4.67 18.29
C MET A 144 6.68 -5.65 18.53
N GLU A 145 5.82 -5.81 17.54
CA GLU A 145 4.66 -6.71 17.59
C GLU A 145 4.98 -8.09 17.01
N GLU A 146 6.16 -8.25 16.38
CA GLU A 146 6.57 -9.46 15.63
C GLU A 146 5.49 -9.89 14.62
N ALA A 147 4.85 -8.91 13.99
CA ALA A 147 3.65 -9.09 13.18
C ALA A 147 3.56 -8.07 12.04
N TYR A 148 2.71 -8.36 11.06
CA TYR A 148 2.50 -7.59 9.85
C TYR A 148 1.27 -6.72 9.98
N GLN A 149 1.48 -5.40 10.02
CA GLN A 149 0.41 -4.42 10.04
C GLN A 149 -0.30 -4.38 8.68
N PHE A 150 -1.62 -4.50 8.71
CA PHE A 150 -2.47 -4.30 7.53
C PHE A 150 -2.65 -2.81 7.26
N ILE A 151 -2.21 -2.37 6.09
CA ILE A 151 -2.34 -0.98 5.64
C ILE A 151 -3.36 -0.91 4.51
N LEU A 152 -4.57 -0.46 4.84
CA LEU A 152 -5.55 -0.10 3.83
C LEU A 152 -4.98 0.95 2.86
N LEU A 153 -5.10 0.68 1.55
CA LEU A 153 -4.78 1.62 0.48
C LEU A 153 -6.06 2.24 -0.08
N SER A 154 -7.03 1.39 -0.45
CA SER A 154 -8.37 1.82 -0.88
C SER A 154 -9.40 0.72 -0.70
N ALA A 155 -10.64 1.10 -0.44
CA ALA A 155 -11.82 0.23 -0.46
C ALA A 155 -12.90 0.87 -1.35
N ASP A 156 -13.53 0.08 -2.22
CA ASP A 156 -14.59 0.51 -3.14
C ASP A 156 -15.66 -0.59 -3.27
N GLY A 157 -16.93 -0.19 -3.26
CA GLY A 157 -18.07 -1.10 -3.29
C GLY A 157 -19.29 -0.47 -2.62
N ASP A 158 -19.86 -1.13 -1.61
CA ASP A 158 -20.97 -0.60 -0.80
C ASP A 158 -20.60 0.74 -0.14
N TYR A 159 -19.34 0.88 0.22
CA TYR A 159 -18.76 2.14 0.65
C TYR A 159 -17.40 2.39 -0.01
N GLN A 160 -16.99 3.65 0.05
CA GLN A 160 -15.65 4.09 -0.31
C GLN A 160 -14.86 4.54 0.90
N GLN A 161 -13.59 4.18 0.90
CA GLN A 161 -12.59 4.63 1.86
C GLN A 161 -11.21 4.62 1.19
N TYR A 162 -10.35 5.58 1.49
CA TYR A 162 -9.01 5.61 0.92
C TYR A 162 -7.98 6.17 1.88
N ASN A 163 -6.73 5.80 1.65
CA ASN A 163 -5.58 6.32 2.36
C ASN A 163 -5.08 7.61 1.68
N ARG A 164 -4.99 8.71 2.43
CA ARG A 164 -4.60 10.02 1.90
C ARG A 164 -3.11 10.16 1.59
N SER A 165 -2.29 9.14 1.83
CA SER A 165 -0.88 9.18 1.47
C SER A 165 -0.71 9.18 -0.05
N PRO A 166 0.11 10.08 -0.62
CA PRO A 166 0.44 10.03 -2.05
C PRO A 166 1.11 8.72 -2.47
N ASP A 167 1.75 8.01 -1.54
CA ASP A 167 2.34 6.71 -1.84
C ASP A 167 1.29 5.60 -1.87
N ALA A 168 0.22 5.72 -1.08
CA ALA A 168 -0.90 4.79 -1.16
C ALA A 168 -1.67 4.96 -2.48
N GLU A 169 -1.89 6.19 -2.93
CA GLU A 169 -2.51 6.48 -4.23
C GLU A 169 -1.74 5.83 -5.38
N LYS A 170 -0.42 6.05 -5.45
CA LYS A 170 0.42 5.41 -6.48
C LYS A 170 0.43 3.88 -6.41
N LEU A 171 0.36 3.31 -5.20
CA LEU A 171 0.25 1.86 -5.04
C LEU A 171 -1.07 1.35 -5.61
N VAL A 172 -2.19 2.01 -5.33
CA VAL A 172 -3.51 1.63 -5.89
C VAL A 172 -3.51 1.74 -7.41
N GLU A 173 -2.98 2.84 -7.96
CA GLU A 173 -2.85 3.01 -9.42
C GLU A 173 -2.08 1.84 -10.05
N TRP A 174 -0.92 1.51 -9.47
CA TRP A 174 -0.10 0.40 -9.94
C TRP A 174 -0.79 -0.97 -9.81
N LEU A 175 -1.41 -1.26 -8.66
CA LEU A 175 -2.08 -2.53 -8.41
C LEU A 175 -3.26 -2.77 -9.36
N LYS A 176 -3.97 -1.72 -9.76
CA LYS A 176 -5.06 -1.78 -10.74
C LYS A 176 -4.61 -2.12 -12.17
N GLU A 177 -3.32 -2.00 -12.48
CA GLU A 177 -2.77 -2.28 -13.82
C GLU A 177 -2.26 -3.72 -13.97
N LEU A 178 -2.21 -4.50 -12.88
CA LEU A 178 -1.54 -5.81 -12.87
C LEU A 178 -2.39 -6.97 -13.42
N VAL A 179 -3.72 -6.91 -13.24
CA VAL A 179 -4.67 -8.01 -13.54
C VAL A 179 -5.89 -7.43 -14.22
#